data_AF-A0A2E6IUP3-F1
#
_entry.id   AF-A0A2E6IUP3-F1
#
_cell.length_a   1.000
_cell.length_b   1.000
_cell.length_c   1.000
_cell.angle_alpha   90.00
_cell.angle_beta   90.00
_cell.angle_gamma   90.00
#
_symmetry.space_group_name_H-M   'P 1'
#
loop_
_entity.id
_entity.type
_entity.pdbx_description
1 polymer ?
#
loop_
_entity_poly.entity_id
_entity_poly.type
_entity_poly.pdbx_seq_one_letter_code
_entity_poly.pdbx_strand_id
1 'polypeptide(L)' 'MSKIFTAAALDHYSVPELRTLFRQAQLDLVASEAETPERRDALASMENISRAIAKRTASTPTI' A
#
# COMPACT_ATOMS: atom_id res chain seq x y z
N MET A 1 -9.62 12.58 4.25
CA MET A 1 -9.38 12.49 2.80
C MET A 1 -8.82 11.10 2.51
N SER A 2 -9.68 10.15 2.18
CA SER A 2 -9.31 8.76 1.89
C SER A 2 -8.71 8.69 0.48
N LYS A 3 -7.40 8.93 0.36
CA LYS A 3 -6.66 8.76 -0.89
C LYS A 3 -6.30 7.29 -1.03
N ILE A 4 -7.10 6.53 -1.76
CA ILE A 4 -6.73 5.18 -2.18
C ILE A 4 -5.43 5.29 -3.00
N PHE A 5 -4.40 4.54 -2.61
CA PHE A 5 -3.19 4.44 -3.39
C PHE A 5 -3.44 3.53 -4.59
N THR A 6 -3.52 4.11 -5.78
CA THR A 6 -3.64 3.34 -7.04
C THR A 6 -2.28 2.80 -7.47
N ALA A 7 -2.29 1.69 -8.21
CA ALA A 7 -1.05 1.07 -8.70
C ALA A 7 -0.17 2.03 -9.52
N ALA A 8 -0.78 2.93 -10.30
CA ALA A 8 -0.07 3.95 -11.06
C ALA A 8 0.60 4.99 -10.15
N ALA A 9 -0.07 5.43 -9.08
CA ALA A 9 0.54 6.32 -8.10
C ALA A 9 1.72 5.66 -7.38
N LEU A 10 1.62 4.36 -7.10
CA LEU A 10 2.65 3.56 -6.42
C LEU A 10 3.87 3.25 -7.31
N ASP A 11 3.77 3.41 -8.63
CA ASP A 11 4.84 3.15 -9.59
C ASP A 11 6.00 4.17 -9.51
N HIS A 12 5.75 5.34 -8.91
CA HIS A 12 6.79 6.35 -8.67
C HIS A 12 7.54 6.19 -7.34
N TYR A 13 7.06 5.36 -6.42
CA TYR A 13 7.65 5.18 -5.09
C TYR A 13 8.70 4.08 -5.07
N SER A 14 9.79 4.28 -4.33
CA SER A 14 10.81 3.26 -4.11
C SER A 14 10.29 2.13 -3.19
N VAL A 15 10.92 0.95 -3.21
CA VAL A 15 10.61 -0.14 -2.27
C VAL A 15 10.60 0.29 -0.78
N PRO A 16 11.60 1.06 -0.26
CA PRO A 16 11.54 1.54 1.11
C PRO A 16 10.34 2.48 1.37
N GLU A 17 9.99 3.33 0.40
CA GLU A 17 8.83 4.22 0.51
C GLU A 17 7.52 3.44 0.52
N LEU A 18 7.39 2.43 -0.34
CA LEU A 18 6.24 1.51 -0.32
C LEU A 18 6.08 0.82 1.02
N ARG A 19 7.17 0.40 1.67
CA ARG A 19 7.11 -0.22 3.01
C ARG A 19 6.61 0.76 4.06
N THR A 20 7.04 2.03 3.99
CA THR A 20 6.51 3.10 4.85
C THR A 20 5.02 3.32 4.61
N LEU A 21 4.59 3.40 3.35
CA LEU A 21 3.18 3.53 2.99
C LEU A 21 2.34 2.34 3.46
N PHE A 22 2.87 1.12 3.34
CA PHE A 22 2.19 -0.08 3.82
C PHE A 22 1.97 -0.04 5.34
N ARG A 23 2.99 0.38 6.09
CA ARG A 23 2.89 0.54 7.54
C ARG A 23 1.89 1.63 7.93
N GLN A 24 1.86 2.73 7.18
CA GLN A 24 0.88 3.80 7.39
C GLN A 24 -0.55 3.30 7.14
N ALA A 25 -0.79 2.61 6.03
CA ALA A 25 -2.10 2.02 5.71
C ALA A 25 -2.54 0.97 6.75
N GLN A 26 -1.61 0.22 7.35
CA GLN A 26 -1.91 -0.64 8.49
C GLN A 26 -2.34 0.13 9.73
N LEU A 27 -1.69 1.24 10.05
CA LEU A 27 -2.08 2.08 11.19
C LEU A 27 -3.47 2.71 10.96
N ASP A 28 -3.73 3.19 9.75
CA ASP A 28 -5.04 3.71 9.35
C ASP A 28 -6.11 2.60 9.42
N LEU A 29 -5.78 1.37 9.04
CA LEU A 29 -6.69 0.22 9.16
C LEU A 29 -7.04 -0.12 10.62
N VAL A 30 -6.08 -0.02 11.53
CA VAL A 30 -6.27 -0.26 12.98
C VAL A 30 -7.03 0.88 13.63
N ALA A 31 -6.81 2.11 13.17
CA ALA A 31 -7.53 3.29 13.63
C ALA A 31 -8.97 3.39 13.09
N SER A 32 -9.27 2.70 11.98
CA SER A 32 -10.59 2.71 11.34
C SER A 32 -11.55 1.71 11.97
N GLU A 33 -12.77 2.14 12.25
CA GLU A 33 -13.84 1.28 12.72
C GLU A 33 -14.28 0.26 11.65
N ALA A 34 -14.87 -0.85 12.12
CA ALA A 34 -15.38 -1.90 11.23
C ALA A 34 -16.46 -1.33 10.28
N GLU A 35 -16.50 -1.83 9.04
CA GLU A 35 -17.50 -1.51 8.02
C GLU A 35 -17.48 -0.07 7.46
N THR A 36 -16.52 0.74 7.88
CA THR A 36 -16.32 2.08 7.34
C THR A 36 -15.72 2.03 5.92
N PRO A 37 -16.06 2.99 5.04
CA PRO A 37 -15.40 3.13 3.73
C PRO A 37 -13.89 3.34 3.87
N GLU A 38 -13.43 4.01 4.94
CA GLU A 38 -12.03 4.21 5.28
C GLU A 38 -11.29 2.87 5.45
N ARG A 39 -11.92 1.89 6.12
CA ARG A 39 -11.37 0.54 6.26
C ARG A 39 -11.22 -0.16 4.91
N ARG A 40 -12.19 -0.02 4.01
CA ARG A 40 -12.13 -0.58 2.66
C ARG A 40 -11.02 0.07 1.83
N ASP A 41 -10.87 1.39 1.94
CA ASP A 41 -9.84 2.15 1.25
C ASP A 41 -8.42 1.82 1.74
N ALA A 42 -8.27 1.61 3.05
CA ALA A 42 -7.02 1.15 3.66
C ALA A 42 -6.63 -0.25 3.19
N LEU A 43 -7.59 -1.19 3.16
CA LEU A 43 -7.37 -2.55 2.63
C LEU A 43 -6.96 -2.53 1.14
N ALA A 44 -7.70 -1.79 0.31
CA ALA A 44 -7.39 -1.66 -1.11
C ALA A 44 -5.99 -1.04 -1.33
N SER A 45 -5.63 -0.03 -0.54
CA SER A 45 -4.30 0.56 -0.57
C SER A 45 -3.21 -0.43 -0.16
N MET A 46 -3.43 -1.22 0.89
CA MET A 46 -2.49 -2.26 1.34
C MET A 46 -2.25 -3.32 0.26
N GLU A 47 -3.31 -3.79 -0.42
CA GLU A 47 -3.18 -4.76 -1.52
C GLU A 47 -2.39 -4.19 -2.70
N ASN A 48 -2.68 -2.94 -3.08
CA ASN A 48 -1.96 -2.28 -4.17
C ASN A 48 -0.48 -2.07 -3.84
N ILE A 49 -0.18 -1.66 -2.60
CA ILE A 49 1.20 -1.48 -2.13
C ILE A 49 1.94 -2.81 -2.09
N SER A 50 1.32 -3.86 -1.54
CA SER A 50 1.91 -5.21 -1.49
C SER A 50 2.25 -5.71 -2.89
N ARG A 51 1.33 -5.55 -3.85
CA ARG A 51 1.57 -5.89 -5.26
C ARG A 51 2.72 -5.09 -5.87
N ALA A 52 2.82 -3.80 -5.57
CA ALA A 52 3.90 -2.95 -6.06
C ALA A 52 5.26 -3.34 -5.47
N ILE A 53 5.31 -3.73 -4.18
CA ILE A 53 6.52 -4.28 -3.55
C ILE A 53 6.91 -5.57 -4.28
N ALA A 54 5.97 -6.52 -4.41
CA ALA A 54 6.23 -7.82 -5.03
C ALA A 54 6.71 -7.69 -6.48
N LYS A 55 6.09 -6.80 -7.28
CA LYS A 55 6.51 -6.51 -8.66
C LYS A 55 7.95 -6.01 -8.71
N ARG A 56 8.34 -5.13 -7.79
CA ARG A 56 9.70 -4.57 -7.74
C ARG A 56 10.72 -5.59 -7.23
N THR A 57 10.42 -6.32 -6.17
CA THR A 57 11.33 -7.36 -5.65
C THR A 57 11.50 -8.51 -6.62
N ALA A 58 10.49 -8.85 -7.41
CA ALA A 58 10.60 -9.84 -8.48
C ALA A 58 11.40 -9.33 -9.69
N SER A 59 11.44 -8.01 -9.89
CA SER A 59 12.22 -7.37 -10.96
C SER A 59 13.68 -7.16 -10.59
N THR A 60 14.04 -7.21 -9.30
CA THR A 60 15.43 -7.23 -8.84
C THR A 60 15.95 -8.66 -8.91
N PRO A 61 16.79 -9.04 -9.89
CA PRO A 61 17.42 -10.35 -9.85
C PRO A 61 18.38 -10.34 -8.66
N THR A 62 18.17 -11.26 -7.72
CA THR A 62 19.20 -11.61 -6.74
C THR A 62 20.36 -12.20 -7.53
N ILE A 63 21.46 -11.45 -7.67
CA ILE A 63 22.73 -11.90 -8.24
C ILE A 63 23.51 -12.64 -7.16
#